data_AF-A0AAV7INJ3-F1
#
_entry.id   AF-A0AAV7INJ3-F1
#
_cell.length_a   1.000
_cell.length_b   1.000
_cell.length_c   1.000
_cell.angle_alpha   90.00
_cell.angle_beta   90.00
_cell.angle_gamma   90.00
#
_symmetry.space_group_name_H-M   'P 1'
#
loop_
_entity.id
_entity.type
_entity.pdbx_description
1 polymer ?
#
loop_
_entity_poly.entity_id
_entity_poly.type
_entity_poly.pdbx_seq_one_letter_code
_entity_poly.pdbx_strand_id
1 'polypeptide(L)'
;IQGMTTQALHLLTSFKNCKYEFIFTNLNTKNFRHYTSVTGVFRAYMSTKIYREIKLRGAFIQYKSLITLPSEIISSSTPGVWNLSTEQGNVGTFLVTNIRIVWFADMNHQFNVSLPYLAMESVSKIK
;
A
#
# COMPACT_ATOMS: atom_id res chain seq x y z
N ILE A 1 -10.47 -46.14 18.88
CA ILE A 1 -10.24 -44.72 19.27
C ILE A 1 -10.26 -43.92 17.98
N GLN A 2 -11.42 -43.37 17.58
CA GLN A 2 -11.51 -42.55 16.38
C GLN A 2 -10.87 -41.19 16.69
N GLY A 3 -9.69 -40.93 16.14
CA GLY A 3 -9.00 -39.67 16.31
C GLY A 3 -9.86 -38.53 15.74
N MET A 4 -10.24 -37.57 16.57
CA MET A 4 -10.90 -36.37 16.09
C MET A 4 -9.92 -35.57 15.21
N THR A 5 -10.29 -35.33 13.95
CA THR A 5 -9.50 -34.46 13.08
C THR A 5 -9.58 -33.03 13.59
N THR A 6 -8.43 -32.50 14.02
CA THR A 6 -8.32 -31.12 14.51
C THR A 6 -7.68 -30.27 13.43
N GLN A 7 -8.30 -29.12 13.11
CA GLN A 7 -7.77 -28.18 12.11
C GLN A 7 -6.75 -27.24 12.74
N ALA A 8 -5.74 -26.84 11.96
CA ALA A 8 -4.75 -25.85 12.37
C ALA A 8 -4.52 -24.81 11.27
N LEU A 9 -4.25 -23.57 11.67
CA LEU A 9 -3.74 -22.52 10.77
C LEU A 9 -2.21 -22.58 10.75
N HIS A 10 -1.68 -22.71 9.54
CA HIS A 10 -0.25 -22.70 9.29
C HIS A 10 0.19 -21.36 8.71
N LEU A 11 1.15 -20.71 9.36
CA LEU A 11 1.69 -19.41 8.94
C LEU A 11 3.20 -19.51 8.71
N LEU A 12 3.60 -19.16 7.49
CA LEU A 12 4.99 -18.98 7.10
C LEU A 12 5.27 -17.49 6.97
N THR A 13 6.28 -17.01 7.68
CA THR A 13 6.62 -15.58 7.70
C THR A 13 8.13 -15.38 7.53
N SER A 14 8.50 -14.16 7.14
CA SER A 14 9.90 -13.74 7.07
C SER A 14 10.04 -12.41 7.80
N PHE A 15 11.02 -12.32 8.68
CA PHE A 15 11.35 -11.10 9.38
C PHE A 15 12.86 -11.01 9.58
N LYS A 16 13.45 -9.86 9.25
CA LYS A 16 14.91 -9.61 9.35
C LYS A 16 15.76 -10.75 8.74
N ASN A 17 15.41 -11.19 7.53
CA ASN A 17 16.05 -12.29 6.80
C ASN A 17 15.97 -13.68 7.46
N CYS A 18 15.20 -13.84 8.53
CA CYS A 18 14.90 -15.13 9.12
C CYS A 18 13.49 -15.58 8.73
N LYS A 19 13.35 -16.86 8.37
CA LYS A 19 12.06 -17.49 8.11
C LYS A 19 11.53 -18.11 9.39
N TYR A 20 10.24 -17.94 9.65
CA TYR A 20 9.56 -18.49 10.81
C TYR A 20 8.31 -19.25 10.38
N GLU A 21 8.01 -20.28 11.15
CA GLU A 21 6.87 -21.14 10.96
C GLU A 21 6.05 -21.19 12.25
N PHE A 22 4.74 -20.99 12.12
CA PHE A 22 3.81 -21.03 13.24
C PHE A 22 2.64 -21.93 12.91
N ILE A 23 2.25 -22.79 13.86
CA ILE A 23 1.11 -23.69 13.74
C ILE A 23 0.16 -23.38 14.89
N PHE A 24 -1.04 -22.91 14.56
CA PHE A 24 -2.10 -22.60 15.51
C PHE A 24 -3.21 -23.65 15.42
N THR A 25 -3.20 -24.60 16.34
CA THR A 25 -4.20 -25.69 16.41
C THR A 25 -5.46 -25.21 17.11
N ASN A 26 -6.62 -25.33 16.45
CA ASN A 26 -7.90 -24.98 17.05
C ASN A 26 -8.46 -26.15 17.86
N LEU A 27 -8.41 -26.03 19.19
CA LEU A 27 -8.95 -27.05 20.10
C LEU A 27 -10.50 -27.09 20.12
N ASN A 28 -11.18 -26.02 19.66
CA ASN A 28 -12.63 -25.98 19.57
C ASN A 28 -13.08 -26.35 18.14
N THR A 29 -13.36 -27.64 17.94
CA THR A 29 -13.77 -28.22 16.66
C THR A 29 -15.15 -27.77 16.14
N LYS A 30 -15.86 -26.87 16.84
CA LYS A 30 -17.16 -26.35 16.40
C LYS A 30 -17.09 -24.93 15.83
N ASN A 31 -16.00 -24.19 16.05
CA ASN A 31 -15.89 -22.80 15.63
C ASN A 31 -14.65 -22.56 14.77
N PHE A 32 -14.88 -22.22 13.49
CA PHE A 32 -13.82 -22.01 12.50
C PHE A 32 -13.80 -20.58 11.92
N ARG A 33 -14.64 -19.68 12.44
CA ARG A 33 -14.80 -18.31 11.89
C ARG A 33 -13.52 -17.47 11.94
N HIS A 34 -12.60 -17.80 12.83
CA HIS A 34 -11.30 -17.12 12.91
C HIS A 34 -10.45 -17.37 11.66
N TYR A 35 -10.48 -18.58 11.08
CA TYR A 35 -9.71 -18.87 9.87
C TYR A 35 -10.15 -18.03 8.67
N THR A 36 -11.47 -17.89 8.46
CA THR A 36 -12.01 -17.05 7.39
C THR A 36 -11.73 -15.58 7.64
N SER A 37 -11.86 -15.12 8.89
CA SER A 37 -11.57 -13.74 9.28
C SER A 37 -10.11 -13.37 9.07
N VAL A 38 -9.17 -14.20 9.53
CA VAL A 38 -7.72 -13.98 9.33
C VAL A 38 -7.39 -13.93 7.84
N THR A 39 -7.92 -14.87 7.05
CA THR A 39 -7.68 -14.89 5.60
C THR A 39 -8.25 -13.65 4.91
N GLY A 40 -9.46 -13.24 5.29
CA GLY A 40 -10.12 -12.05 4.74
C GLY A 40 -9.36 -10.77 5.05
N VAL A 41 -9.00 -10.57 6.33
CA VAL A 41 -8.24 -9.41 6.78
C VAL A 41 -6.85 -9.39 6.14
N PHE A 42 -6.17 -10.54 6.04
CA PHE A 42 -4.87 -10.63 5.37
C PHE A 42 -4.93 -10.20 3.90
N ARG A 43 -5.93 -10.66 3.15
CA ARG A 43 -6.14 -10.25 1.75
C ARG A 43 -6.40 -8.74 1.66
N ALA A 44 -7.26 -8.20 2.52
CA ALA A 44 -7.54 -6.77 2.57
C ALA A 44 -6.28 -5.95 2.93
N TYR A 45 -5.48 -6.42 3.87
CA TYR A 45 -4.19 -5.81 4.22
C TYR A 45 -3.26 -5.79 3.01
N MET A 46 -3.09 -6.91 2.32
CA MET A 46 -2.18 -7.01 1.18
C MET A 46 -2.61 -6.17 -0.03
N SER A 47 -3.92 -6.08 -0.32
CA SER A 47 -4.43 -5.28 -1.44
C SER A 47 -4.40 -3.77 -1.19
N THR A 48 -4.30 -3.33 0.06
CA THR A 48 -4.33 -1.92 0.47
C THR A 48 -2.94 -1.36 0.82
N LYS A 49 -1.86 -2.01 0.39
CA LYS A 49 -0.48 -1.55 0.67
C LYS A 49 -0.20 -0.12 0.26
N ILE A 50 -0.79 0.35 -0.84
CA ILE A 50 -0.61 1.70 -1.37
C ILE A 50 -1.08 2.82 -0.42
N TYR A 51 -1.87 2.51 0.61
CA TYR A 51 -2.22 3.46 1.68
C TYR A 51 -1.08 3.72 2.67
N ARG A 52 -0.02 2.90 2.67
CA ARG A 52 1.04 2.92 3.69
C ARG A 52 2.45 2.67 3.17
N GLU A 53 2.59 2.18 1.95
CA GLU A 53 3.87 1.93 1.29
C GLU A 53 4.09 2.93 0.17
N ILE A 54 5.32 3.46 0.07
CA ILE A 54 5.74 4.33 -1.04
C ILE A 54 5.69 3.53 -2.34
N LYS A 55 5.10 4.11 -3.39
CA LYS A 55 5.07 3.50 -4.71
C LYS A 55 5.72 4.40 -5.76
N LEU A 56 6.75 3.87 -6.40
CA LEU A 56 7.38 4.46 -7.59
C LEU A 56 6.87 3.74 -8.83
N ARG A 57 6.65 4.50 -9.92
CA ARG A 57 6.25 3.98 -11.24
C ARG A 57 5.05 3.03 -11.16
N GLY A 58 4.02 3.43 -10.41
CA GLY A 58 2.80 2.64 -10.25
C GLY A 58 1.75 2.94 -11.32
N ALA A 59 0.86 1.99 -11.55
CA ALA A 59 -0.29 2.15 -12.45
C ALA A 59 -1.48 2.80 -11.71
N PHE A 60 -1.27 3.99 -11.17
CA PHE A 60 -2.31 4.77 -10.47
C PHE A 60 -2.67 6.06 -11.22
N ILE A 61 -2.11 6.30 -12.41
CA ILE A 61 -2.48 7.41 -13.30
C ILE A 61 -3.10 6.83 -14.57
N GLN A 62 -4.27 7.33 -14.95
CA GLN A 62 -4.96 6.95 -16.17
C GLN A 62 -5.60 8.20 -16.81
N TYR A 63 -5.42 8.38 -18.11
CA TYR A 63 -5.90 9.56 -18.84
C TYR A 63 -5.60 10.90 -18.14
N LYS A 64 -4.34 11.10 -17.71
CA LYS A 64 -3.88 12.31 -16.98
C LYS A 64 -4.56 12.56 -15.62
N SER A 65 -5.25 11.56 -15.08
CA SER A 65 -5.98 11.65 -13.82
C SER A 65 -5.55 10.57 -12.84
N LEU A 66 -5.64 10.85 -11.55
CA LEU A 66 -5.37 9.88 -10.49
C LEU A 66 -6.52 8.88 -10.38
N ILE A 67 -6.20 7.59 -10.42
CA ILE A 67 -7.12 6.53 -9.99
C ILE A 67 -7.16 6.57 -8.45
N THR A 68 -8.26 7.10 -7.91
CA THR A 68 -8.46 7.21 -6.47
C THR A 68 -8.70 5.85 -5.84
N LEU A 69 -8.13 5.65 -4.66
CA LEU A 69 -8.42 4.50 -3.82
C LEU A 69 -9.79 4.65 -3.13
N PRO A 70 -10.37 3.57 -2.60
CA PRO A 70 -11.57 3.68 -1.77
C PRO A 70 -11.41 4.73 -0.65
N SER A 71 -12.37 5.66 -0.54
CA SER A 71 -12.34 6.79 0.42
C SER A 71 -11.18 7.79 0.25
N GLU A 72 -10.47 7.74 -0.88
CA GLU A 72 -9.50 8.77 -1.25
C GLU A 72 -10.23 9.97 -1.89
N ILE A 73 -9.95 11.17 -1.38
CA ILE A 73 -10.51 12.43 -1.86
C ILE A 73 -9.35 13.35 -2.24
N ILE A 74 -9.36 13.82 -3.48
CA ILE A 74 -8.39 14.79 -3.97
C ILE A 74 -8.72 16.16 -3.37
N SER A 75 -7.78 16.73 -2.63
CA SER A 75 -7.93 18.04 -1.99
C SER A 75 -7.43 19.16 -2.89
N SER A 76 -6.32 18.94 -3.60
CA SER A 76 -5.79 19.93 -4.55
C SER A 76 -5.01 19.27 -5.69
N SER A 77 -4.94 19.98 -6.81
CA SER A 77 -4.15 19.65 -7.98
C SER A 77 -3.35 20.88 -8.43
N THR A 78 -2.04 20.71 -8.58
CA THR A 78 -1.12 21.77 -8.96
C THR A 78 -0.27 21.29 -10.14
N PRO A 79 -0.58 21.72 -11.37
CA PRO A 79 0.24 21.42 -12.55
C PRO A 79 1.54 22.24 -12.52
N GLY A 80 2.50 21.87 -13.38
CA GLY A 80 3.76 22.62 -13.54
C GLY A 80 4.78 22.43 -12.42
N VAL A 81 4.61 21.42 -11.56
CA VAL A 81 5.50 21.14 -10.44
C VAL A 81 6.70 20.31 -10.90
N TRP A 82 7.89 20.85 -10.69
CA TRP A 82 9.15 20.22 -11.06
C TRP A 82 9.57 19.15 -10.05
N ASN A 83 9.93 17.97 -10.56
CA ASN A 83 10.69 16.99 -9.80
C ASN A 83 12.19 17.26 -9.96
N LEU A 84 12.84 17.58 -8.84
CA LEU A 84 14.26 17.91 -8.75
C LEU A 84 15.17 16.71 -8.44
N SER A 85 14.63 15.48 -8.42
CA SER A 85 15.41 14.27 -8.14
C SER A 85 16.29 13.82 -9.32
N THR A 86 16.24 14.51 -10.45
CA THR A 86 16.98 14.19 -11.69
C THR A 86 17.63 15.44 -12.26
N GLU A 87 18.82 15.31 -12.86
CA GLU A 87 19.62 16.43 -13.37
C GLU A 87 18.87 17.32 -14.38
N GLN A 88 18.09 16.72 -15.28
CA GLN A 88 17.35 17.47 -16.31
C GLN A 88 15.97 17.95 -15.85
N GLY A 89 15.55 17.61 -14.62
CA GLY A 89 14.21 17.91 -14.09
C GLY A 89 13.07 17.30 -14.91
N ASN A 90 11.94 17.03 -14.29
CA ASN A 90 10.71 16.71 -15.03
C ASN A 90 9.58 17.58 -14.53
N VAL A 91 8.87 18.23 -15.44
CA VAL A 91 7.63 18.93 -15.12
C VAL A 91 6.48 17.94 -15.04
N GLY A 92 5.62 18.12 -14.05
CA GLY A 92 4.49 17.25 -13.81
C GLY A 92 3.38 17.91 -13.02
N THR A 93 2.40 17.08 -12.68
CA THR A 93 1.26 17.47 -11.86
C THR A 93 1.39 16.88 -10.47
N PHE A 94 1.23 17.73 -9.45
CA PHE A 94 1.26 17.38 -8.04
C PHE A 94 -0.16 17.35 -7.49
N LEU A 95 -0.52 16.28 -6.80
CA LEU A 95 -1.84 16.06 -6.21
C LEU A 95 -1.69 15.84 -4.71
N VAL A 96 -2.53 16.52 -3.94
CA VAL A 96 -2.66 16.31 -2.50
C VAL A 96 -4.01 15.65 -2.25
N THR A 97 -4.02 14.50 -1.58
CA THR A 97 -5.25 13.81 -1.16
C THR A 97 -5.33 13.74 0.37
N ASN A 98 -6.43 13.23 0.90
CA ASN A 98 -6.61 13.01 2.34
C ASN A 98 -5.75 11.87 2.91
N ILE A 99 -5.10 11.05 2.08
CA ILE A 99 -4.31 9.89 2.56
C ILE A 99 -2.86 9.86 2.05
N ARG A 100 -2.56 10.57 0.96
CA ARG A 100 -1.23 10.57 0.33
C ARG A 100 -1.02 11.79 -0.56
N ILE A 101 0.23 11.97 -0.95
CA ILE A 101 0.63 12.89 -2.01
C ILE A 101 0.98 12.07 -3.24
N VAL A 102 0.62 12.56 -4.42
CA VAL A 102 0.98 11.95 -5.70
C VAL A 102 1.61 12.98 -6.61
N TRP A 103 2.65 12.58 -7.34
CA TRP A 103 3.21 13.37 -8.42
C TRP A 103 3.40 12.49 -9.65
N PHE A 104 3.14 13.03 -10.85
CA PHE A 104 3.43 12.34 -12.10
C PHE A 104 3.89 13.33 -13.18
N ALA A 105 4.85 12.90 -14.01
CA ALA A 105 5.39 13.73 -15.10
C ALA A 105 4.38 13.85 -16.25
N ASP A 106 4.19 15.05 -16.80
CA ASP A 106 3.15 15.32 -17.81
C ASP A 106 3.45 14.65 -19.17
N MET A 107 4.73 14.52 -19.52
CA MET A 107 5.17 13.90 -20.78
C MET A 107 5.19 12.37 -20.70
N ASN A 108 5.51 11.81 -19.54
CA ASN A 108 5.56 10.37 -19.31
C ASN A 108 4.98 10.03 -17.94
N HIS A 109 3.66 9.76 -17.91
CA HIS A 109 2.97 9.47 -16.66
C HIS A 109 3.47 8.19 -15.95
N GLN A 110 4.23 7.31 -16.62
CA GLN A 110 4.86 6.16 -15.94
C GLN A 110 5.95 6.61 -14.96
N PHE A 111 6.49 7.81 -15.15
CA PHE A 111 7.36 8.46 -14.18
C PHE A 111 6.50 9.18 -13.14
N ASN A 112 6.14 8.45 -12.09
CA ASN A 112 5.26 8.90 -11.04
C ASN A 112 5.69 8.37 -9.67
N VAL A 113 5.20 9.05 -8.63
CA VAL A 113 5.45 8.75 -7.22
C VAL A 113 4.14 8.92 -6.45
N SER A 114 3.85 7.95 -5.59
CA SER A 114 2.77 8.01 -4.60
C SER A 114 3.42 7.86 -3.22
N LEU A 115 3.28 8.88 -2.38
CA LEU A 115 3.87 8.97 -1.04
C LEU A 115 2.76 9.10 0.01
N PRO A 116 2.42 8.01 0.72
CA PRO A 116 1.44 8.06 1.80
C PRO A 116 1.93 8.85 3.01
N TYR A 117 1.02 9.55 3.69
CA TYR A 117 1.39 10.34 4.87
C TYR A 117 2.03 9.50 5.99
N LEU A 118 1.64 8.23 6.12
CA LEU A 118 2.23 7.32 7.10
C LEU A 118 3.75 7.09 6.88
N ALA A 119 4.22 7.21 5.64
CA ALA A 119 5.63 7.04 5.30
C ALA A 119 6.40 8.37 5.28
N MET A 120 5.73 9.49 5.56
CA MET A 120 6.35 10.82 5.59
C MET A 120 6.82 11.15 7.00
N GLU A 121 8.10 11.48 7.15
CA GLU A 121 8.67 11.89 8.44
C GLU A 121 8.48 13.39 8.69
N SER A 122 8.81 14.23 7.69
CA SER A 122 8.68 15.68 7.81
C SER A 122 8.48 16.35 6.44
N VAL A 123 7.93 17.56 6.46
CA VAL A 123 7.81 18.45 5.31
C VAL A 123 8.33 19.81 5.72
N SER A 124 9.36 20.30 5.03
CA SER A 124 9.98 21.59 5.32
C SER A 124 10.11 22.41 4.04
N LYS A 125 10.03 23.73 4.19
CA LYS A 125 10.50 24.63 3.14
C LYS A 125 12.02 24.52 3.07
N ILE A 126 12.55 24.38 1.87
CA ILE A 126 13.98 24.54 1.63
C ILE A 126 14.29 26.02 1.93
N LYS A 127 15.22 26.24 2.86
CA LYS A 127 15.72 27.59 3.20
C LYS A 127 16.65 28.09 2.11
#